data_AF-A0A9E2Y950-F1
#
_entry.id   AF-A0A9E2Y950-F1
#
_cell.length_a   1.000
_cell.length_b   1.000
_cell.length_c   1.000
_cell.angle_alpha   90.00
_cell.angle_beta   90.00
_cell.angle_gamma   90.00
#
_symmetry.space_group_name_H-M   'P 1'
#
loop_
_entity.id
_entity.type
_entity.pdbx_description
1 polymer ?
#
loop_
_entity_poly.entity_id
_entity_poly.type
_entity_poly.pdbx_seq_one_letter_code
_entity_poly.pdbx_strand_id
1 'polypeptide(L)'
;MIDLERRSELRSFLIEMRGRLKPCDVGLPMLERRRVPGLRRQEVAELVGVSEDWYRWFESGREITVSPRFLARVADALQLAPTDEVALYRLALRELYFADRRARVLPYTAEAVA
;
A
#
# COMPACT_ATOMS: atom_id res chain seq x y z
N MET A 1 -3.10 -12.70 -15.24
CA MET A 1 -4.23 -11.75 -15.12
C MET A 1 -4.42 -11.26 -13.69
N ILE A 2 -4.62 -12.15 -12.71
CA ILE A 2 -4.82 -11.84 -11.28
C ILE A 2 -3.69 -10.98 -10.65
N ASP A 3 -2.44 -11.20 -11.05
CA ASP A 3 -1.30 -10.45 -10.51
C ASP A 3 -1.25 -8.97 -10.98
N LEU A 4 -1.73 -8.69 -12.19
CA LEU A 4 -1.82 -7.32 -12.72
C LEU A 4 -2.93 -6.54 -12.02
N GLU A 5 -4.05 -7.22 -11.74
CA GLU A 5 -5.19 -6.67 -10.97
C GLU A 5 -4.73 -6.25 -9.56
N ARG A 6 -4.05 -7.13 -8.82
CA ARG A 6 -3.45 -6.81 -7.51
C ARG A 6 -2.59 -5.55 -7.55
N ARG A 7 -1.71 -5.43 -8.56
CA ARG A 7 -0.78 -4.29 -8.67
C ARG A 7 -1.51 -2.99 -9.00
N SER A 8 -2.58 -3.07 -9.80
CA SER A 8 -3.45 -1.92 -10.08
C SER A 8 -4.24 -1.49 -8.84
N GLU A 9 -4.76 -2.45 -8.07
CA GLU A 9 -5.42 -2.19 -6.78
C GLU A 9 -4.45 -1.55 -5.78
N LEU A 10 -3.23 -2.08 -5.64
CA LEU A 10 -2.18 -1.50 -4.78
C LEU A 10 -1.88 -0.05 -5.16
N ARG A 11 -1.70 0.22 -6.45
CA ARG A 11 -1.45 1.58 -6.96
C ARG A 11 -2.59 2.53 -6.60
N SER A 12 -3.83 2.09 -6.82
CA SER A 12 -5.02 2.91 -6.56
C SER A 12 -5.17 3.20 -5.08
N PHE A 13 -4.97 2.19 -4.23
CA PHE A 13 -4.97 2.31 -2.78
C PHE A 13 -3.93 3.32 -2.29
N LEU A 14 -2.67 3.23 -2.76
CA LEU A 14 -1.61 4.16 -2.35
C LEU A 14 -1.90 5.60 -2.79
N ILE A 15 -2.42 5.80 -4.00
CA ILE A 15 -2.80 7.13 -4.49
C ILE A 15 -3.92 7.72 -3.62
N GLU A 16 -4.92 6.92 -3.26
CA GLU A 16 -6.05 7.34 -2.42
C GLU A 16 -5.59 7.72 -1.01
N MET A 17 -4.83 6.85 -0.33
CA MET A 17 -4.35 7.13 1.02
C MET A 17 -3.47 8.38 1.07
N ARG A 18 -2.59 8.56 0.08
CA ARG A 18 -1.75 9.76 -0.02
C ARG A 18 -2.57 11.04 -0.28
N GLY A 19 -3.68 10.92 -1.02
CA GLY A 19 -4.58 12.04 -1.30
C GLY A 19 -5.40 12.48 -0.08
N ARG A 20 -5.61 11.58 0.89
CA ARG A 20 -6.36 11.87 2.12
C ARG A 20 -5.56 12.71 3.13
N LEU A 21 -4.24 12.51 3.19
CA LEU A 21 -3.38 13.17 4.16
C LEU A 21 -2.84 14.52 3.68
N LYS A 22 -2.78 15.49 4.59
CA LYS A 22 -2.06 16.74 4.42
C LYS A 22 -0.68 16.63 5.09
N PRO A 23 0.30 17.44 4.67
CA PRO A 23 1.63 17.50 5.29
C PRO A 23 1.57 17.76 6.79
N CYS A 24 0.69 18.66 7.21
CA CYS A 24 0.51 19.01 8.61
C CYS A 24 0.06 17.81 9.46
N ASP A 25 -0.69 16.87 8.89
CA ASP A 25 -1.20 15.70 9.61
C ASP A 25 -0.05 14.73 9.98
N VAL A 26 1.02 14.75 9.18
CA VAL A 26 2.24 13.92 9.36
C VAL A 26 3.43 14.71 9.90
N GLY A 27 3.20 15.92 10.41
CA GLY A 27 4.24 16.76 11.02
C GLY A 27 5.20 17.44 10.02
N LEU A 28 4.87 17.46 8.73
CA LEU A 28 5.64 18.15 7.70
C LEU A 28 5.17 19.59 7.50
N PRO A 29 6.08 20.54 7.25
CA PRO A 29 5.72 21.94 7.00
C PRO A 29 4.95 22.08 5.68
N MET A 30 3.87 22.86 5.72
CA MET A 30 3.09 23.17 4.53
C MET A 30 3.80 24.23 3.69
N LEU A 31 4.52 23.82 2.65
CA LEU A 31 5.12 24.77 1.68
C LEU A 31 4.03 25.54 0.91
N GLU A 32 4.19 26.87 0.82
CA GLU A 32 3.16 27.85 0.40
C GLU A 32 2.61 27.68 -1.04
N ARG A 33 3.31 26.94 -1.94
CA ARG A 33 2.86 26.71 -3.33
C ARG A 33 2.81 25.22 -3.67
N ARG A 34 1.62 24.62 -3.56
CA ARG A 34 1.37 23.22 -3.97
C ARG A 34 0.60 23.13 -5.27
N ARG A 35 1.11 22.32 -6.20
CA ARG A 35 0.42 21.91 -7.43
C ARG A 35 -0.42 20.64 -7.28
N VAL A 36 -0.25 19.90 -6.18
CA VAL A 36 -0.89 18.59 -5.96
C VAL A 36 -1.62 18.64 -4.61
N PRO A 37 -2.92 18.25 -4.54
CA PRO A 37 -3.62 18.08 -3.28
C PRO A 37 -3.06 16.86 -2.53
N GLY A 38 -2.79 17.01 -1.23
CA GLY A 38 -2.28 15.95 -0.36
C GLY A 38 -0.75 15.85 -0.28
N LEU A 39 -0.25 14.70 0.17
CA LEU A 39 1.19 14.41 0.26
C LEU A 39 1.81 14.16 -1.12
N ARG A 40 3.03 14.63 -1.34
CA ARG A 40 3.84 14.32 -2.52
C ARG A 40 4.54 12.97 -2.35
N ARG A 41 4.93 12.34 -3.46
CA ARG A 41 5.77 11.12 -3.45
C ARG A 41 7.03 11.28 -2.62
N GLN A 42 7.71 12.42 -2.80
CA GLN A 42 8.93 12.74 -2.08
C GLN A 42 8.72 12.83 -0.57
N GLU A 43 7.60 13.41 -0.13
CA GLU A 43 7.27 13.54 1.28
C GLU A 43 7.01 12.17 1.92
N VAL A 44 6.27 11.29 1.24
CA VAL A 44 6.08 9.91 1.73
C VAL A 44 7.40 9.16 1.74
N ALA A 45 8.24 9.32 0.71
CA ALA A 45 9.55 8.69 0.65
C ALA A 45 10.45 9.14 1.81
N GLU A 46 10.41 10.42 2.18
CA GLU A 46 11.13 10.98 3.33
C GLU A 46 10.65 10.37 4.66
N LEU A 47 9.34 10.32 4.89
CA LEU A 47 8.75 9.70 6.09
C LEU A 47 9.12 8.21 6.21
N VAL A 48 9.11 7.50 5.07
CA VAL A 48 9.47 6.08 4.99
C VAL A 48 10.99 5.87 4.90
N GLY A 49 11.79 6.94 4.83
CA GLY A 49 13.26 6.89 4.71
C GLY A 49 13.77 6.07 3.54
N VAL A 50 13.20 6.29 2.34
CA VAL A 50 13.64 5.73 1.06
C VAL A 50 13.74 6.85 0.02
N SER A 51 14.39 6.58 -1.12
CA SER A 51 14.47 7.53 -2.22
C SER A 51 13.10 7.75 -2.89
N GLU A 52 12.84 8.96 -3.41
CA GLU A 52 11.60 9.26 -4.14
C GLU A 52 11.36 8.30 -5.30
N ASP A 53 12.40 7.98 -6.08
CA ASP A 53 12.29 7.04 -7.21
C ASP A 53 11.89 5.63 -6.77
N TRP A 54 12.37 5.20 -5.60
CA TRP A 54 12.01 3.90 -5.04
C TRP A 54 10.52 3.87 -4.68
N TYR A 55 10.04 4.91 -3.98
CA TYR A 55 8.61 5.05 -3.67
C TYR A 55 7.75 5.17 -4.93
N ARG A 56 8.26 5.87 -5.96
CA ARG A 56 7.59 5.97 -7.26
C ARG A 56 7.46 4.60 -7.93
N TRP A 57 8.48 3.74 -7.88
CA TRP A 57 8.41 2.38 -8.42
C TRP A 57 7.43 1.50 -7.65
N PHE A 58 7.44 1.61 -6.32
CA PHE A 58 6.47 0.94 -5.45
C PHE A 58 5.03 1.36 -5.78
N GLU A 59 4.74 2.67 -5.83
CA GLU A 59 3.42 3.20 -6.18
C GLU A 59 3.00 2.86 -7.61
N SER A 60 3.95 2.74 -8.55
CA SER A 60 3.65 2.36 -9.93
C SER A 60 3.20 0.91 -10.08
N GLY A 61 3.28 0.10 -9.02
CA GLY A 61 2.91 -1.33 -9.06
C GLY A 61 3.89 -2.14 -9.89
N ARG A 62 5.20 -1.78 -9.88
CA ARG A 62 6.23 -2.66 -10.46
C ARG A 62 6.35 -3.94 -9.65
N GLU A 63 6.81 -5.00 -10.30
CA GLU A 63 7.13 -6.25 -9.61
C GLU A 63 8.40 -6.06 -8.78
N ILE A 64 8.23 -5.69 -7.51
CA ILE A 64 9.32 -5.50 -6.55
C ILE A 64 9.02 -6.30 -5.28
N THR A 65 10.05 -6.92 -4.71
CA THR A 65 9.95 -7.61 -3.42
C THR A 65 10.11 -6.57 -2.31
N VAL A 66 9.09 -6.43 -1.47
CA VAL A 66 9.09 -5.51 -0.33
C VAL A 66 9.17 -6.28 0.98
N SER A 67 9.82 -5.69 1.98
CA SER A 67 9.91 -6.31 3.31
C SER A 67 8.69 -5.93 4.16
N PRO A 68 8.26 -6.80 5.11
CA PRO A 68 7.20 -6.45 6.06
C PRO A 68 7.53 -5.18 6.86
N ARG A 69 8.80 -5.01 7.23
CA ARG A 69 9.27 -3.81 7.94
C ARG A 69 9.10 -2.53 7.12
N PHE A 70 9.31 -2.61 5.81
CA PHE A 70 9.05 -1.49 4.92
C PHE A 70 7.55 -1.16 4.87
N LEU A 71 6.68 -2.17 4.78
CA LEU A 71 5.23 -1.98 4.78
C LEU A 71 4.71 -1.37 6.08
N ALA A 72 5.26 -1.78 7.23
CA ALA A 72 4.95 -1.13 8.52
C ALA A 72 5.27 0.37 8.50
N ARG A 73 6.46 0.75 8.01
CA ARG A 73 6.85 2.17 7.88
C ARG A 73 5.95 2.94 6.92
N VAL A 74 5.48 2.30 5.85
CA VAL A 74 4.51 2.91 4.92
C VAL A 74 3.16 3.10 5.61
N ALA A 75 2.70 2.12 6.38
CA ALA A 75 1.47 2.22 7.15
C ALA A 75 1.54 3.36 8.17
N ASP A 76 2.65 3.48 8.90
CA ASP A 76 2.91 4.58 9.83
C ASP A 76 2.95 5.94 9.12
N ALA A 77 3.70 6.05 8.03
CA ALA A 77 3.85 7.29 7.26
C ALA A 77 2.54 7.76 6.64
N LEU A 78 1.66 6.82 6.27
CA LEU A 78 0.33 7.10 5.73
C LEU A 78 -0.77 7.07 6.80
N GLN A 79 -0.41 6.99 8.08
CA GLN A 79 -1.34 6.95 9.22
C GLN A 79 -2.52 6.00 8.99
N LEU A 80 -2.24 4.81 8.45
CA LEU A 80 -3.27 3.86 8.07
C LEU A 80 -4.01 3.34 9.30
N ALA A 81 -5.34 3.21 9.20
CA ALA A 81 -6.10 2.49 10.19
C ALA A 81 -5.73 0.99 10.15
N PRO A 82 -5.96 0.22 11.22
CA PRO A 82 -5.62 -1.21 11.25
C PRO A 82 -6.22 -2.01 10.08
N THR A 83 -7.42 -1.66 9.63
CA THR A 83 -8.07 -2.28 8.47
C THR A 83 -7.35 -1.97 7.15
N ASP A 84 -6.91 -0.72 7.00
CA ASP A 84 -6.18 -0.27 5.81
C ASP A 84 -4.77 -0.83 5.78
N GLU A 85 -4.15 -1.03 6.95
CA GLU A 85 -2.88 -1.74 7.08
C GLU A 85 -3.02 -3.18 6.57
N VAL A 86 -4.04 -3.92 7.03
CA VAL A 86 -4.29 -5.29 6.52
C VAL A 86 -4.48 -5.29 4.99
N ALA A 87 -5.19 -4.31 4.44
CA ALA A 87 -5.37 -4.16 3.00
C ALA A 87 -4.03 -3.89 2.28
N LEU A 88 -3.19 -3.01 2.81
CA LEU A 88 -1.85 -2.73 2.28
C LEU A 88 -1.01 -4.01 2.20
N TYR A 89 -0.91 -4.77 3.30
CA TYR A 89 -0.10 -6.00 3.34
C TYR A 89 -0.65 -7.04 2.36
N ARG A 90 -1.97 -7.20 2.28
CA ARG A 90 -2.62 -8.10 1.34
C ARG A 90 -2.31 -7.72 -0.11
N LEU A 91 -2.31 -6.43 -0.47
CA LEU A 91 -2.06 -5.97 -1.84
C LEU A 91 -0.56 -5.98 -2.21
N ALA A 92 0.30 -5.68 -1.25
CA ALA A 92 1.75 -5.63 -1.46
C ALA A 92 2.41 -7.02 -1.43
N LEU A 93 1.94 -7.93 -0.58
CA LEU A 93 2.48 -9.28 -0.46
C LEU A 93 1.69 -10.25 -1.33
N ARG A 94 2.30 -10.60 -2.47
CA ARG A 94 1.76 -11.56 -3.45
C ARG A 94 1.19 -12.83 -2.81
N GLU A 95 1.94 -13.43 -1.90
CA GLU A 95 1.54 -14.68 -1.24
C GLU A 95 0.27 -14.52 -0.40
N LEU A 96 0.11 -13.39 0.30
CA LEU A 96 -1.10 -13.10 1.08
C LEU A 96 -2.31 -12.81 0.19
N TYR A 97 -2.11 -12.08 -0.91
CA TYR A 97 -3.17 -11.83 -1.89
C TYR A 97 -3.74 -13.14 -2.45
N PHE A 98 -2.86 -14.07 -2.86
CA PHE A 98 -3.27 -15.34 -3.43
C PHE A 98 -3.86 -16.29 -2.38
N ALA A 99 -3.35 -16.27 -1.14
CA ALA A 99 -3.93 -17.04 -0.04
C ALA A 99 -5.38 -16.64 0.24
N ASP A 100 -5.67 -15.33 0.33
CA ASP A 100 -7.04 -14.85 0.53
C ASP A 100 -7.94 -15.17 -0.65
N ARG A 101 -7.46 -14.95 -1.89
CA ARG A 101 -8.27 -15.21 -3.08
C ARG A 101 -8.57 -16.71 -3.23
N ARG A 102 -7.64 -17.58 -2.85
CA ARG A 102 -7.89 -19.03 -2.73
C ARG A 102 -8.91 -19.35 -1.64
N ALA A 103 -8.80 -18.73 -0.46
CA ALA A 103 -9.76 -18.92 0.63
C ALA A 103 -11.18 -18.46 0.25
N ARG A 104 -11.32 -17.34 -0.48
CA ARG A 104 -12.61 -16.87 -1.04
C ARG A 104 -13.19 -17.79 -2.13
N VAL A 105 -12.34 -18.55 -2.82
CA VAL A 105 -12.75 -19.51 -3.86
C VAL A 105 -12.97 -20.92 -3.30
N LEU A 106 -12.68 -21.17 -2.02
CA LEU A 106 -12.95 -22.44 -1.33
C LEU A 106 -14.16 -22.33 -0.37
N PRO A 107 -15.42 -22.32 -0.86
CA PRO A 107 -16.57 -22.64 -0.04
C PRO A 107 -16.97 -24.14 -0.07
N TYR A 108 -16.09 -25.05 -0.49
CA TYR A 108 -16.46 -26.47 -0.65
C TYR A 108 -15.31 -27.43 -0.31
N THR A 109 -15.31 -27.92 0.93
CA THR A 109 -15.01 -29.32 1.31
C THR A 109 -15.25 -29.46 2.82
N ALA A 110 -16.51 -29.37 3.24
CA ALA A 110 -16.92 -29.88 4.54
C ALA A 110 -17.02 -31.43 4.56
N GLU A 111 -16.74 -32.11 3.43
CA GLU A 111 -16.86 -33.57 3.27
C GLU A 111 -15.55 -34.25 2.87
N ALA A 112 -14.42 -33.89 3.49
CA ALA A 112 -13.15 -34.61 3.33
C ALA A 112 -12.68 -35.33 4.60
N VAL A 113 -13.61 -35.63 5.51
CA VAL A 113 -13.41 -36.56 6.62
C VAL A 113 -14.59 -37.53 6.65
N ALA A 114 -14.47 -38.59 5.85
CA ALA A 114 -15.21 -39.84 6.00
C ALA A 114 -14.23 -40.98 5.78
#